data_AF-A0A0Q6SLS0-F1
#
_entry.id   AF-A0A0Q6SLS0-F1
#
_cell.length_a   1.000
_cell.length_b   1.000
_cell.length_c   1.000
_cell.angle_alpha   90.00
_cell.angle_beta   90.00
_cell.angle_gamma   90.00
#
_symmetry.space_group_name_H-M   'P 1'
#
loop_
_entity.id
_entity.type
_entity.pdbx_description
1 polymer ?
#
loop_
_entity_poly.entity_id
_entity_poly.type
_entity_poly.pdbx_seq_one_letter_code
_entity_poly.pdbx_strand_id
1 'polypeptide(L)'
;MTGTIVSFEEKRLERMDSTLFGVSDEEVEMTAIVSRMQFCDAERKLVGEYLCVVDGGEVLLKPDDGDAPELPLIHIGDLLSNYARLLDEEHGHLEYRRQQLQNP
;
A
#
# COMPACT_ATOMS: atom_id res chain seq x y z
N MET A 1 37.25 47.28 -17.79
CA MET A 1 35.86 46.79 -17.57
C MET A 1 35.82 45.36 -18.05
N THR A 2 36.05 44.40 -17.15
CA THR A 2 35.97 42.97 -17.47
C THR A 2 34.52 42.55 -17.31
N GLY A 3 33.84 42.34 -18.45
CA GLY A 3 32.47 41.83 -18.44
C GLY A 3 32.47 40.43 -17.84
N THR A 4 31.83 40.27 -16.69
CA THR A 4 31.53 38.96 -16.12
C THR A 4 30.55 38.26 -17.05
N ILE A 5 31.08 37.41 -17.94
CA ILE A 5 30.28 36.47 -18.72
C ILE A 5 29.75 35.47 -17.70
N VAL A 6 28.55 35.75 -17.18
CA VAL A 6 27.81 34.77 -16.39
C VAL A 6 27.38 33.69 -17.38
N SER A 7 28.08 32.57 -17.36
CA SER A 7 27.76 31.41 -18.17
C SER A 7 26.31 31.01 -17.88
N PHE A 8 25.45 31.14 -18.88
CA PHE A 8 24.08 30.64 -18.83
C PHE A 8 24.03 29.13 -18.57
N GLU A 9 25.12 28.41 -18.88
CA GLU A 9 25.23 26.98 -18.65
C GLU A 9 25.38 26.66 -17.16
N GLU A 10 26.08 27.49 -16.39
CA GLU A 10 26.29 27.29 -14.95
C GLU A 10 24.99 27.51 -14.16
N LYS A 11 24.19 28.53 -14.55
CA LYS A 11 22.84 28.76 -14.00
C LYS A 11 21.80 27.73 -14.44
N ARG A 12 21.97 27.11 -15.61
CA ARG A 12 21.11 25.98 -16.03
C ARG A 12 21.47 24.71 -15.30
N LEU A 13 22.76 24.50 -14.98
CA LEU A 13 23.23 23.34 -14.25
C LEU A 13 22.71 23.34 -12.80
N GLU A 14 22.77 24.47 -12.09
CA GLU A 14 22.15 24.61 -10.76
C GLU A 14 20.62 24.43 -10.77
N ARG A 15 19.94 24.75 -11.87
CA ARG A 15 18.49 24.52 -12.03
C ARG A 15 18.13 23.12 -12.55
N MET A 16 19.10 22.36 -13.04
CA MET A 16 18.89 21.03 -13.61
C MET A 16 18.92 19.91 -12.56
N ASP A 17 19.33 20.20 -11.33
CA ASP A 17 19.29 19.24 -10.22
C ASP A 17 17.87 18.82 -9.83
N SER A 18 16.84 19.56 -10.24
CA SER A 18 15.43 19.15 -10.11
C SER A 18 14.87 18.75 -11.47
N THR A 19 15.17 17.50 -11.87
CA THR A 19 14.45 16.69 -12.88
C THR A 19 14.08 17.36 -14.21
N LEU A 20 15.05 17.48 -15.13
CA LEU A 20 14.78 17.94 -16.49
C LEU A 20 14.31 16.82 -17.46
N PHE A 21 14.54 15.54 -17.13
CA PHE A 21 14.23 14.38 -18.00
C PHE A 21 13.89 13.06 -17.25
N GLY A 22 13.59 13.11 -15.96
CA GLY A 22 13.33 11.90 -15.15
C GLY A 22 12.24 12.13 -14.10
N VAL A 23 11.63 11.03 -13.63
CA VAL A 23 10.73 11.04 -12.47
C VAL A 23 11.57 11.34 -11.23
N SER A 24 11.13 12.27 -10.39
CA SER A 24 11.82 12.56 -9.12
C SER A 24 11.69 11.40 -8.15
N ASP A 25 12.65 11.26 -7.23
CA ASP A 25 12.59 10.22 -6.19
C ASP A 25 11.30 10.36 -5.35
N GLU A 26 10.85 11.59 -5.10
CA GLU A 26 9.58 11.88 -4.42
C GLU A 26 8.36 11.41 -5.21
N GLU A 27 8.34 11.59 -6.54
CA GLU A 27 7.27 11.09 -7.41
C GLU A 27 7.25 9.55 -7.47
N VAL A 28 8.41 8.90 -7.51
CA VAL A 28 8.53 7.44 -7.43
C VAL A 28 7.99 6.94 -6.09
N GLU A 29 8.39 7.57 -4.99
CA GLU A 29 7.95 7.23 -3.64
C GLU A 29 6.44 7.44 -3.47
N MET A 30 5.90 8.57 -3.95
CA MET A 30 4.48 8.86 -3.95
C MET A 30 3.69 7.80 -4.73
N THR A 31 4.19 7.41 -5.90
CA THR A 31 3.56 6.37 -6.73
C THR A 31 3.57 5.00 -6.04
N ALA A 32 4.68 4.65 -5.39
CA ALA A 32 4.79 3.41 -4.61
C ALA A 32 3.79 3.38 -3.45
N ILE A 33 3.65 4.50 -2.71
CA ILE A 33 2.68 4.64 -1.62
C ILE A 33 1.25 4.49 -2.13
N VAL A 34 0.88 5.21 -3.20
CA VAL A 34 -0.48 5.12 -3.77
C VAL A 34 -0.79 3.71 -4.26
N SER A 35 0.16 3.06 -4.95
CA SER A 35 0.01 1.67 -5.40
C SER A 35 -0.19 0.71 -4.22
N ARG A 36 0.58 0.88 -3.13
CA ARG A 36 0.45 0.05 -1.94
C ARG A 36 -0.88 0.28 -1.21
N MET A 37 -1.37 1.52 -1.15
CA MET A 37 -2.70 1.82 -0.58
C MET A 37 -3.82 1.13 -1.39
N GLN A 38 -3.76 1.21 -2.72
CA GLN A 38 -4.72 0.52 -3.60
C GLN A 38 -4.71 -1.00 -3.40
N PHE A 39 -3.52 -1.57 -3.20
CA PHE A 39 -3.38 -2.97 -2.85
C PHE A 39 -4.05 -3.30 -1.51
N CYS A 40 -3.79 -2.51 -0.47
CA CYS A 40 -4.43 -2.67 0.84
C CYS A 40 -5.95 -2.59 0.74
N ASP A 41 -6.50 -1.65 -0.02
CA ASP A 41 -7.95 -1.53 -0.22
C ASP A 41 -8.56 -2.75 -0.92
N ALA A 42 -7.90 -3.24 -1.98
CA ALA A 42 -8.33 -4.42 -2.71
C ALA A 42 -8.30 -5.67 -1.83
N GLU A 43 -7.24 -5.84 -1.02
CA GLU A 43 -7.15 -6.97 -0.09
C GLU A 43 -8.13 -6.87 1.05
N ARG A 44 -8.36 -5.69 1.64
CA ARG A 44 -9.37 -5.52 2.71
C ARG A 44 -10.75 -5.95 2.22
N LYS A 45 -11.11 -5.57 1.00
CA LYS A 45 -12.35 -6.01 0.37
C LYS A 45 -12.40 -7.54 0.25
N LEU A 46 -11.34 -8.16 -0.26
CA LEU A 46 -11.26 -9.61 -0.42
C LEU A 46 -11.33 -10.36 0.93
N VAL A 47 -10.62 -9.88 1.94
CA VAL A 47 -10.64 -10.46 3.29
C VAL A 47 -12.03 -10.33 3.92
N GLY A 48 -12.70 -9.19 3.72
CA GLY A 48 -14.08 -8.99 4.14
C GLY A 48 -15.04 -9.97 3.47
N GLU A 49 -14.86 -10.23 2.17
CA GLU A 49 -15.64 -11.25 1.44
C GLU A 49 -15.41 -12.65 2.04
N TYR A 50 -14.16 -13.02 2.35
CA TYR A 50 -13.87 -14.31 3.00
C TYR A 50 -14.45 -14.42 4.41
N LEU A 51 -14.35 -13.37 5.24
CA LEU A 51 -14.94 -13.35 6.58
C LEU A 51 -16.46 -13.52 6.53
N CYS A 52 -17.15 -12.85 5.60
CA CYS A 52 -18.58 -13.04 5.41
C CYS A 52 -18.95 -14.50 5.09
N VAL A 53 -18.14 -15.20 4.29
CA VAL A 53 -18.36 -16.62 3.94
C VAL A 53 -18.09 -17.54 5.14
N VAL A 54 -17.05 -17.24 5.93
CA VAL A 54 -16.71 -18.00 7.15
C VAL A 54 -17.78 -17.81 8.23
N ASP A 55 -18.19 -16.58 8.51
CA ASP A 55 -19.21 -16.24 9.51
C ASP A 55 -20.61 -16.72 9.10
N GLY A 56 -20.89 -16.72 7.80
CA GLY A 56 -22.17 -17.19 7.23
C GLY A 56 -22.34 -18.71 7.26
N GLY A 57 -21.30 -19.47 7.61
CA GLY A 57 -21.33 -20.94 7.60
C GLY A 57 -21.48 -21.55 6.19
N GLU A 58 -21.27 -20.76 5.13
CA GLU A 58 -21.34 -21.22 3.74
C GLU A 58 -20.16 -22.12 3.37
N VAL A 59 -19.06 -22.08 4.15
CA VAL A 59 -18.00 -23.08 4.07
C VAL A 59 -18.46 -24.37 4.75
N LEU A 60 -19.30 -25.14 4.06
CA LEU A 60 -19.44 -26.57 4.32
C LEU A 60 -18.11 -27.23 3.90
N LEU A 61 -17.17 -27.33 4.84
CA LEU A 61 -16.13 -28.35 4.78
C LEU A 61 -16.87 -29.68 4.78
N LYS A 62 -17.23 -30.20 3.60
CA LYS A 62 -17.76 -31.56 3.49
C LYS A 62 -16.65 -32.48 4.00
N PRO A 63 -16.83 -33.12 5.17
CA PRO A 63 -15.94 -34.20 5.54
C PRO A 63 -16.24 -35.31 4.53
N ASP A 64 -15.27 -35.70 3.72
CA ASP A 64 -15.43 -36.86 2.83
C ASP A 64 -15.70 -38.14 3.65
N ASP A 65 -15.25 -38.14 4.91
CA ASP A 65 -15.54 -39.14 5.94
C ASP A 65 -15.96 -38.41 7.22
N GLY A 66 -17.23 -38.52 7.61
CA GLY A 66 -17.86 -37.71 8.65
C GLY A 66 -17.11 -37.67 9.99
N ASP A 67 -16.30 -36.63 10.21
CA ASP A 67 -16.08 -35.90 11.47
C ASP A 67 -15.03 -34.78 11.26
N ALA A 68 -15.31 -33.78 10.41
CA ALA A 68 -14.42 -32.63 10.35
C ALA A 68 -14.73 -31.71 11.54
N PRO A 69 -13.78 -31.45 12.46
CA PRO A 69 -14.03 -30.57 13.59
C PRO A 69 -14.32 -29.14 13.11
N GLU A 70 -15.14 -28.38 13.83
CA GLU A 70 -15.45 -26.96 13.53
C GLU A 70 -14.26 -26.02 13.81
N LEU A 71 -13.27 -26.48 14.61
CA LEU A 71 -12.07 -25.72 15.00
C LEU A 71 -11.26 -25.10 13.84
N PRO A 72 -11.01 -25.78 12.70
CA PRO A 72 -10.24 -25.22 11.59
C PRO A 72 -10.87 -23.98 10.97
N LEU A 73 -12.21 -23.87 10.96
CA LEU A 73 -12.90 -22.68 10.42
C LEU A 73 -12.76 -21.47 11.35
N ILE A 74 -12.83 -21.69 12.67
CA ILE A 74 -12.58 -20.65 13.68
C ILE A 74 -11.17 -20.08 13.52
N HIS A 75 -10.16 -20.96 13.36
CA HIS A 75 -8.77 -20.52 13.16
C HIS A 75 -8.56 -19.73 11.86
N ILE A 76 -9.29 -20.06 10.79
CA ILE A 76 -9.25 -19.29 9.54
C ILE A 76 -9.90 -17.91 9.74
N GLY A 77 -11.03 -17.83 10.45
CA GLY A 77 -11.67 -16.56 10.80
C GLY A 77 -10.75 -15.66 11.64
N ASP A 78 -10.07 -16.22 12.65
CA ASP A 78 -9.10 -15.49 13.46
C ASP A 78 -7.91 -14.99 12.61
N LEU A 79 -7.41 -15.82 11.70
CA LEU A 79 -6.30 -15.45 10.82
C LEU A 79 -6.69 -14.32 9.86
N LEU A 80 -7.86 -14.42 9.23
CA LEU A 80 -8.39 -13.38 8.35
C LEU A 80 -8.66 -12.08 9.11
N SER A 81 -9.20 -12.16 10.32
CA SER A 81 -9.45 -10.99 11.17
C SER A 81 -8.14 -10.29 11.57
N ASN A 82 -7.12 -11.06 11.94
CA ASN A 82 -5.80 -10.52 12.25
C ASN A 82 -5.15 -9.90 11.01
N TYR A 83 -5.33 -10.51 9.85
CA TYR A 83 -4.82 -9.98 8.60
C TYR A 83 -5.50 -8.65 8.22
N ALA A 84 -6.83 -8.55 8.37
CA ALA A 84 -7.57 -7.31 8.17
C ALA A 84 -7.04 -6.17 9.05
N ARG A 85 -6.76 -6.44 10.33
CA ARG A 85 -6.17 -5.45 11.25
C ARG A 85 -4.79 -4.97 10.78
N LEU A 86 -3.94 -5.89 10.30
CA LEU A 86 -2.62 -5.52 9.76
C LEU A 86 -2.74 -4.64 8.51
N LEU A 87 -3.72 -4.91 7.64
CA LEU A 87 -3.99 -4.06 6.48
C LEU A 87 -4.46 -2.66 6.88
N ASP A 88 -5.26 -2.53 7.93
CA ASP A 88 -5.70 -1.24 8.47
C ASP A 88 -4.52 -0.43 9.01
N GLU A 89 -3.62 -1.08 9.77
CA GLU A 89 -2.42 -0.45 10.32
C GLU A 89 -1.46 0.02 9.22
N GLU A 90 -1.20 -0.84 8.23
CA GLU A 90 -0.38 -0.52 7.07
C GLU A 90 -0.98 0.64 6.26
N HIS A 91 -2.30 0.64 6.04
CA HIS A 91 -2.98 1.72 5.33
C HIS A 91 -2.83 3.06 6.06
N GLY A 92 -2.99 3.07 7.39
CA GLY A 92 -2.77 4.27 8.20
C GLY A 92 -1.32 4.78 8.14
N HIS A 93 -0.34 3.88 8.15
CA HIS A 93 1.08 4.25 8.00
C HIS A 93 1.37 4.86 6.62
N LEU A 94 0.79 4.29 5.55
CA LEU A 94 0.92 4.81 4.19
C LEU A 94 0.25 6.18 4.04
N GLU A 95 -0.92 6.40 4.63
CA GLU A 95 -1.58 7.71 4.64
C GLU A 95 -0.72 8.77 5.32
N TYR A 96 -0.13 8.43 6.47
CA TYR A 96 0.76 9.33 7.19
C TYR A 96 2.01 9.67 6.37
N ARG A 97 2.65 8.67 5.74
CA ARG A 97 3.82 8.88 4.88
C ARG A 97 3.47 9.73 3.65
N ARG A 98 2.30 9.50 3.04
CA ARG A 98 1.79 10.32 1.94
C ARG A 98 1.62 11.78 2.35
N GLN A 99 1.09 12.04 3.55
CA GLN A 99 0.88 13.40 4.06
C GLN A 99 2.22 14.13 4.30
N GLN A 100 3.25 13.43 4.79
CA GLN A 100 4.58 14.01 4.95
C GLN A 100 5.19 14.43 3.60
N LEU A 101 5.05 13.61 2.57
CA LEU A 101 5.55 13.94 1.23
C LEU A 101 4.76 15.08 0.55
N GLN A 102 3.48 15.26 0.90
CA GLN A 102 2.64 16.35 0.36
C GLN A 102 2.81 17.68 1.12
N ASN A 103 3.18 17.61 2.40
CA ASN A 103 3.42 18.76 3.27
C ASN A 103 4.76 18.59 4.02
N PRO A 104 5.90 18.73 3.30
CA PRO A 104 7.22 18.57 3.89
C PRO A 104 7.56 19.60 4.97
#